data_AF-A0A9Q5HYK4-F1
#
_entry.id   AF-A0A9Q5HYK4-F1
#
_cell.length_a   1.000
_cell.length_b   1.000
_cell.length_c   1.000
_cell.angle_alpha   90.00
_cell.angle_beta   90.00
_cell.angle_gamma   90.00
#
_symmetry.space_group_name_H-M   'P 1'
#
loop_
_entity.id
_entity.type
_entity.pdbx_description
1 polymer ?
#
loop_
_entity_poly.entity_id
_entity_poly.type
_entity_poly.pdbx_seq_one_letter_code
_entity_poly.pdbx_strand_id
1 'polypeptide(L)' 'MFTSTAKWAALRAILAIAAFEDLELYSVNISTAFLNDEMEYDVYMTQPERFENYFSPGFVLKLIKSIYGLK' A
#
# COMPACT_ATOMS: atom_id res chain seq x y z
N MET A 1 -9.63 14.52 8.93
CA MET A 1 -8.49 15.01 8.11
C MET A 1 -7.24 14.84 8.96
N PHE A 2 -6.46 13.78 8.76
CA PHE A 2 -5.21 13.57 9.49
C PHE A 2 -4.06 14.05 8.60
N THR A 3 -3.50 15.22 8.88
CA THR A 3 -2.27 15.66 8.21
C THR A 3 -1.11 15.08 9.02
N SER A 4 -0.27 14.28 8.36
CA SER A 4 0.85 13.58 9.01
C SER A 4 2.03 14.56 9.19
N THR A 5 1.90 15.48 10.13
CA THR A 5 2.98 16.43 10.48
C THR A 5 4.18 15.75 11.12
N ALA A 6 4.00 14.58 11.76
CA ALA A 6 5.09 13.78 12.33
C ALA A 6 6.14 13.31 11.31
N LYS A 7 5.74 13.10 10.04
CA LYS A 7 6.65 12.58 8.99
C LYS A 7 7.74 13.59 8.60
N TRP A 8 7.45 14.88 8.64
CA TRP A 8 8.40 15.91 8.21
C TRP A 8 9.55 16.12 9.20
N ALA A 9 9.26 16.06 10.51
CA ALA A 9 10.29 16.16 11.54
C ALA A 9 11.28 14.99 11.44
N ALA A 10 10.76 13.76 11.28
CA ALA A 10 11.59 12.57 11.11
C ALA A 10 12.43 12.62 9.81
N LEU A 11 11.84 13.02 8.69
CA LEU A 11 12.56 13.16 7.43
C LEU A 11 13.70 14.19 7.54
N ARG A 12 13.45 15.34 8.18
CA ARG A 12 14.47 16.36 8.40
C ARG A 12 15.60 15.87 9.29
N ALA A 13 15.31 15.08 10.31
CA ALA A 13 16.34 14.47 11.16
C ALA A 13 17.22 13.49 10.37
N ILE A 14 16.62 12.62 9.56
CA ILE A 14 17.35 11.66 8.71
C ILE A 14 18.25 12.40 7.71
N LEU A 15 17.73 13.44 7.04
CA LEU A 15 18.51 14.27 6.12
C LEU A 15 19.65 15.00 6.83
N ALA A 16 19.42 15.52 8.04
CA ALA A 16 20.44 16.21 8.82
C ALA A 16 21.59 15.27 9.23
N ILE A 17 21.26 14.05 9.66
CA ILE A 17 22.25 13.02 9.99
C ILE A 17 23.04 12.62 8.74
N ALA A 18 22.37 12.38 7.62
CA ALA A 18 23.04 12.02 6.37
C ALA A 18 23.99 13.11 5.88
N ALA A 19 23.59 14.38 5.96
CA ALA A 19 24.45 15.51 5.60
C ALA A 19 25.63 15.71 6.57
N PHE A 20 25.43 15.43 7.86
CA PHE A 20 26.50 15.53 8.87
C PHE A 20 27.55 14.44 8.72
N GLU A 21 27.14 13.22 8.37
CA GLU A 21 27.99 12.04 8.25
C GLU A 21 28.44 11.76 6.80
N ASP A 22 28.12 12.65 5.84
CA ASP A 22 28.39 12.49 4.40
C ASP A 22 27.88 11.16 3.82
N LEU A 23 26.67 10.76 4.22
CA LEU A 23 26.04 9.49 3.83
C LEU A 23 25.18 9.65 2.58
N GLU A 24 25.22 8.61 1.73
CA GLU A 24 24.33 8.50 0.58
C GLU A 24 22.98 7.89 0.99
N LEU A 25 21.89 8.56 0.62
CA LEU A 25 20.52 8.13 0.94
C LEU A 25 19.88 7.41 -0.25
N TYR A 26 19.42 6.19 0.00
CA TYR A 26 18.64 5.41 -0.96
C TYR A 26 17.19 5.26 -0.47
N SER A 27 16.26 5.81 -1.25
CA SER A 27 14.83 5.61 -1.00
C SER A 27 14.31 4.42 -1.80
N VAL A 28 14.03 3.31 -1.12
CA VAL A 28 13.37 2.16 -1.74
C VAL A 28 11.87 2.27 -1.52
N ASN A 29 11.13 2.43 -2.62
CA ASN A 29 9.67 2.34 -2.57
C ASN A 29 9.27 0.87 -2.48
N ILE A 30 9.02 0.38 -1.26
CA ILE A 30 8.47 -0.97 -1.02
C ILE A 30 6.95 -0.92 -1.24
N SER A 31 6.56 -0.72 -2.50
CA SER A 31 5.17 -0.80 -2.95
C SER A 31 4.56 -2.20 -2.77
N THR A 32 5.37 -3.19 -2.40
CA THR A 32 4.95 -4.58 -2.14
C THR A 32 4.65 -4.87 -0.68
N ALA A 33 4.98 -4.00 0.27
CA ALA A 33 4.72 -4.26 1.69
C ALA A 33 3.21 -4.36 1.97
N PHE A 34 2.40 -3.58 1.26
CA PHE A 34 0.94 -3.67 1.33
C PHE A 34 0.35 -4.84 0.53
N LEU A 35 1.06 -5.38 -0.46
CA LEU A 35 0.55 -6.44 -1.35
C LEU A 35 0.90 -7.84 -0.86
N ASN A 36 1.78 -7.97 0.14
CA ASN A 36 2.28 -9.25 0.64
C ASN A 36 1.92 -9.54 2.09
N ASP A 37 1.13 -8.68 2.73
CA ASP A 37 0.57 -9.02 4.03
C ASP A 37 -0.59 -10.01 3.84
N GLU A 38 -0.70 -10.97 4.76
CA GLU A 38 -1.83 -11.89 4.75
C GLU A 38 -3.09 -11.13 5.17
N MET A 39 -4.19 -11.32 4.45
CA MET A 39 -5.43 -10.64 4.79
C MET A 39 -6.02 -11.24 6.07
N GLU A 40 -6.19 -10.42 7.09
CA GLU A 40 -6.85 -10.81 8.35
C GLU A 40 -8.33 -11.16 8.15
N TYR A 41 -8.96 -10.61 7.10
CA TYR A 41 -10.39 -10.77 6.82
C TYR A 41 -10.66 -11.22 5.38
N ASP A 42 -11.69 -12.02 5.22
CA ASP A 42 -12.21 -12.40 3.89
C ASP A 42 -12.94 -11.22 3.24
N VAL A 43 -12.29 -10.59 2.27
CA VAL A 43 -12.88 -9.49 1.49
C VAL A 43 -13.34 -9.99 0.12
N TYR A 44 -14.56 -9.62 -0.24
CA TYR A 44 -15.16 -9.90 -1.54
C TYR A 44 -15.42 -8.60 -2.30
N MET A 45 -15.29 -8.64 -3.63
CA MET A 45 -15.63 -7.51 -4.51
C MET A 45 -16.51 -7.93 -5.67
N THR A 46 -17.27 -6.96 -6.19
CA THR A 46 -17.97 -7.11 -7.47
C THR A 46 -16.97 -7.31 -8.60
N GLN A 47 -17.40 -8.02 -9.64
CA GLN A 47 -16.59 -8.20 -10.83
C GLN A 47 -16.32 -6.84 -11.48
N PRO A 48 -15.07 -6.56 -11.92
CA PRO A 48 -14.78 -5.36 -12.70
C PRO A 48 -15.50 -5.40 -14.06
N GLU A 49 -15.82 -4.23 -14.63
CA GLU A 49 -16.54 -4.06 -15.91
C GLU A 49 -15.94 -4.83 -17.11
N ARG A 50 -14.70 -5.32 -17.00
CA ARG A 50 -14.02 -6.10 -18.05
C ARG A 50 -14.01 -7.62 -17.82
N PHE A 51 -14.59 -8.08 -16.71
CA PHE A 51 -14.60 -9.49 -16.31
C PHE A 51 -15.99 -10.13 -16.32
N GLU A 52 -17.04 -9.35 -16.61
CA GLU A 52 -18.45 -9.78 -16.56
C GLU A 52 -18.78 -10.95 -17.51
N ASN A 53 -17.96 -11.18 -18.56
CA ASN A 53 -18.14 -12.30 -19.49
C ASN A 53 -17.39 -13.57 -19.07
N TYR A 54 -16.48 -13.49 -18.10
CA TYR A 54 -15.69 -14.65 -17.64
C TYR A 54 -16.38 -15.44 -16.54
N PHE A 55 -17.29 -14.81 -15.80
CA PHE A 55 -18.05 -15.45 -14.73
C PHE A 55 -19.54 -15.16 -14.88
N SER A 56 -20.38 -16.05 -14.36
CA SER A 56 -21.83 -15.85 -14.45
C SER A 56 -22.28 -14.63 -13.64
N PRO A 57 -23.45 -14.03 -13.98
CA PRO A 57 -24.06 -12.98 -13.18
C PRO A 57 -24.25 -13.44 -11.72
N GLY A 58 -23.91 -12.58 -10.77
CA GLY A 58 -24.02 -12.86 -9.32
C GLY A 58 -22.78 -13.45 -8.68
N PHE A 59 -21.71 -13.74 -9.43
CA PHE A 59 -20.42 -14.13 -8.86
C PHE A 59 -19.69 -12.90 -8.29
N VAL A 60 -19.04 -13.08 -7.15
CA VAL A 60 -18.15 -12.12 -6.50
C VAL A 60 -16.73 -12.69 -6.45
N LEU A 61 -15.73 -11.82 -6.48
CA LEU A 61 -14.32 -12.20 -6.41
C LEU A 61 -13.84 -12.12 -4.96
N LYS A 62 -13.20 -13.18 -4.46
CA LYS A 62 -12.49 -13.14 -3.18
C LYS A 62 -11.09 -12.57 -3.42
N LEU A 63 -10.73 -11.54 -2.68
CA LEU A 63 -9.35 -11.05 -2.67
C LEU A 63 -8.45 -12.08 -1.98
N ILE A 64 -7.26 -12.31 -2.53
CA ILE A 64 -6.25 -13.21 -1.94
C ILE A 64 -5.15 -12.39 -1.27
N LYS A 65 -4.96 -11.14 -1.72
CA LYS A 65 -3.98 -10.19 -1.23
C LYS A 65 -4.65 -8.83 -1.09
N SER A 66 -4.23 -8.05 -0.10
CA SER A 66 -4.69 -6.68 0.09
C SER A 66 -4.29 -5.84 -1.11
N ILE A 67 -5.26 -5.10 -1.66
CA ILE A 67 -5.02 -4.06 -2.66
C ILE A 67 -4.86 -2.69 -1.98
N TYR A 68 -4.24 -1.74 -2.67
CA TYR A 68 -4.06 -0.38 -2.18
C TYR A 68 -5.39 0.24 -1.74
N GLY A 69 -5.40 0.81 -0.52
CA GLY A 69 -6.55 1.55 -0.01
C GLY A 69 -7.62 0.70 0.69
N LEU A 70 -7.40 -0.61 0.85
CA LEU A 70 -8.14 -1.40 1.84
C LEU A 70 -7.77 -0.90 3.24
N LYS A 71 -8.79 -0.49 3.99
CA LYS A 71 -8.70 -0.06 5.39
C LYS A 71 -9.73 -0.82 6.19
#